data_AF-A0A319CE09-F1
#
_entry.id   AF-A0A319CE09-F1
#
_cell.length_a   1.000
_cell.length_b   1.000
_cell.length_c   1.000
_cell.angle_alpha   90.00
_cell.angle_beta   90.00
_cell.angle_gamma   90.00
#
_symmetry.space_group_name_H-M   'P 1'
#
loop_
_entity.id
_entity.type
_entity.pdbx_description
1 polymer ?
#
loop_
_entity_poly.entity_id
_entity_poly.type
_entity_poly.pdbx_seq_one_letter_code
_entity_poly.pdbx_strand_id
1 'polypeptide(L)'
;MQYGLLARIIKDKGDPEADDDCRMFFNISPPSSTFVCGAQGSGKSHTLSCILENCLITSKAGNLLDPLTGLNPFTGLVFHYDAFIIDRIGLPCEAAFLSSHDNVEVSVLCSRTNLHTIKCSYSRFDIEVAALQVDQCNLNTQRMNRFD
;
A
#
# COMPACT_ATOMS: atom_id res chain seq x y z
N MET A 1 -20.52 -1.01 3.99
CA MET A 1 -19.60 0.09 3.62
C MET A 1 -18.24 -0.21 4.22
N GLN A 2 -17.20 -0.29 3.40
CA GLN A 2 -15.84 -0.54 3.82
C GLN A 2 -15.09 0.77 4.05
N TYR A 3 -14.36 0.87 5.16
CA TYR A 3 -13.61 2.07 5.54
C TYR A 3 -12.46 1.74 6.48
N GLY A 4 -11.44 2.58 6.52
CA GLY A 4 -10.31 2.46 7.45
C GLY A 4 -10.09 3.74 8.24
N LEU A 5 -9.53 3.65 9.44
CA LEU A 5 -9.18 4.83 10.24
C LEU A 5 -7.90 5.46 9.67
N LEU A 6 -7.99 6.70 9.19
CA LEU A 6 -6.85 7.40 8.58
C LEU A 6 -6.12 8.28 9.57
N ALA A 7 -6.86 9.08 10.34
CA ALA A 7 -6.28 10.08 11.21
C ALA A 7 -7.25 10.49 12.33
N ARG A 8 -6.78 11.39 13.19
CA ARG A 8 -7.61 12.12 14.14
C ARG A 8 -7.37 13.62 13.95
N ILE A 9 -8.45 14.38 13.84
CA ILE A 9 -8.41 15.83 13.76
C ILE A 9 -8.02 16.36 15.14
N ILE A 10 -6.97 17.16 15.22
CA ILE A 10 -6.57 17.84 16.45
C ILE A 10 -7.38 19.14 16.49
N LYS A 11 -8.28 19.24 17.47
CA LYS A 11 -9.05 20.45 17.70
C LYS A 11 -8.27 21.42 18.56
N ASP A 12 -8.37 22.70 18.24
CA ASP A 12 -7.85 23.74 19.11
C ASP A 12 -8.80 23.92 20.31
N LYS A 13 -8.26 24.29 21.47
CA LYS A 13 -8.97 24.26 22.78
C LYS A 13 -10.18 25.20 22.93
N GLY A 14 -10.65 25.83 21.85
CA GLY A 14 -11.66 26.89 21.87
C GLY A 14 -12.94 26.63 21.09
N ASP A 15 -13.16 25.42 20.56
CA ASP A 15 -14.30 25.15 19.67
C ASP A 15 -15.46 24.42 20.42
N PRO A 16 -16.54 25.12 20.80
CA PRO A 16 -17.56 24.59 21.72
C PRO A 16 -18.59 23.66 21.05
N GLU A 17 -18.60 23.53 19.72
CA GLU A 17 -19.60 22.72 18.97
C GLU A 17 -19.04 21.43 18.39
N ALA A 18 -17.80 21.08 18.72
CA ALA A 18 -17.09 20.07 17.96
C ALA A 18 -17.35 18.66 18.52
N ASP A 19 -18.09 17.83 17.78
CA ASP A 19 -18.38 16.40 18.04
C ASP A 19 -17.22 15.62 18.69
N ASP A 20 -17.44 14.93 19.81
CA ASP A 20 -16.36 14.31 20.61
C ASP A 20 -15.51 13.33 19.77
N ASP A 21 -16.12 12.71 18.75
CA ASP A 21 -15.42 11.86 17.80
C ASP A 21 -14.67 12.64 16.71
N CYS A 22 -13.38 12.86 16.94
CA CYS A 22 -12.50 13.55 16.00
C CYS A 22 -11.84 12.62 14.97
N ARG A 23 -12.30 11.37 14.83
CA ARG A 23 -11.66 10.39 13.92
C ARG A 23 -12.03 10.67 12.46
N MET A 24 -11.01 10.65 11.62
CA MET A 24 -11.14 10.73 10.17
C MET A 24 -10.99 9.34 9.57
N PHE A 25 -12.02 8.88 8.88
CA PHE A 25 -12.04 7.60 8.18
C PHE A 25 -11.87 7.78 6.67
N PHE A 26 -11.15 6.86 6.04
CA PHE A 26 -11.00 6.77 4.60
C PHE A 26 -11.99 5.73 4.05
N ASN A 27 -12.88 6.16 3.15
CA ASN A 27 -13.83 5.28 2.51
C ASN A 27 -13.15 4.52 1.37
N ILE A 28 -12.94 3.22 1.56
CA ILE A 28 -12.28 2.33 0.59
C ILE A 28 -13.29 1.59 -0.32
N SER A 29 -14.59 1.87 -0.17
CA SER A 29 -15.63 1.22 -0.99
C SER A 29 -15.63 1.68 -2.46
N PRO A 30 -15.58 3.00 -2.76
CA PRO A 30 -15.53 3.46 -4.14
C PRO A 30 -14.08 3.48 -4.67
N PRO A 31 -13.89 3.39 -6.00
CA PRO A 31 -12.61 3.72 -6.62
C PRO A 31 -12.19 5.12 -6.19
N SER A 32 -10.98 5.25 -5.65
CA SER A 32 -10.44 6.53 -5.19
C SER A 32 -8.98 6.67 -5.57
N SER A 33 -8.57 7.91 -5.82
CA SER A 33 -7.19 8.28 -6.11
C SER A 33 -6.72 9.25 -5.04
N THR A 34 -5.56 8.98 -4.44
CA THR A 34 -4.99 9.81 -3.39
C THR A 34 -3.58 10.21 -3.79
N PHE A 35 -3.25 11.50 -3.63
CA PHE A 35 -1.91 12.03 -3.82
C PHE A 35 -1.35 12.51 -2.47
N VAL A 36 -0.17 12.02 -2.11
CA VAL A 36 0.48 12.35 -0.84
C VAL A 36 1.76 13.16 -1.12
N CYS A 37 1.78 14.42 -0.69
CA CYS A 37 2.92 15.32 -0.82
C CYS A 37 3.18 16.06 0.50
N GLY A 38 4.38 16.66 0.64
CA GLY A 38 4.79 17.33 1.87
C GLY A 38 6.30 17.34 2.07
N ALA A 39 6.77 18.16 3.00
CA ALA A 39 8.18 18.30 3.35
C ALA A 39 8.81 16.98 3.82
N GLN A 40 10.14 16.90 3.79
CA GLN A 40 10.85 15.75 4.38
C GLN A 40 10.47 15.60 5.86
N GLY A 41 10.18 14.37 6.29
CA GLY A 41 9.76 14.10 7.67
C GLY A 41 8.29 14.43 7.98
N SER A 42 7.49 14.90 7.02
CA SER A 42 6.07 15.25 7.27
C SER A 42 5.12 14.04 7.40
N GLY A 43 5.64 12.81 7.45
CA GLY A 43 4.82 11.60 7.61
C GLY A 43 4.19 11.04 6.31
N LYS A 44 4.63 11.45 5.12
CA LYS A 44 4.09 10.93 3.84
C LYS A 44 4.06 9.40 3.74
N SER A 45 5.20 8.76 4.00
CA SER A 45 5.35 7.30 3.97
C SER A 45 4.47 6.63 5.03
N HIS A 46 4.28 7.28 6.18
CA HIS A 46 3.38 6.80 7.23
C HIS A 46 1.92 6.88 6.77
N THR A 47 1.48 8.00 6.20
CA THR A 47 0.13 8.13 5.61
C THR A 47 -0.10 7.07 4.53
N LEU A 48 0.87 6.84 3.63
CA LEU A 48 0.78 5.79 2.62
C LEU A 48 0.63 4.40 3.24
N SER A 49 1.42 4.09 4.27
CA SER A 49 1.34 2.81 4.99
C SER A 49 -0.02 2.62 5.62
N CYS A 50 -0.55 3.63 6.31
CA CYS A 50 -1.89 3.58 6.89
C CYS A 50 -2.99 3.37 5.85
N ILE A 51 -2.87 3.97 4.64
CA ILE A 51 -3.82 3.71 3.56
C ILE A 51 -3.73 2.25 3.11
N LEU A 52 -2.52 1.73 2.87
CA LEU A 52 -2.33 0.34 2.44
C LEU A 52 -2.81 -0.67 3.49
N GLU A 53 -2.46 -0.47 4.76
CA GLU A 53 -2.91 -1.30 5.88
C GLU A 53 -4.44 -1.30 5.97
N ASN A 54 -5.09 -0.13 5.87
CA ASN A 54 -6.54 -0.03 5.88
C ASN A 54 -7.24 -0.71 4.69
N CYS A 55 -6.52 -0.95 3.59
CA CYS A 55 -7.04 -1.66 2.42
C CYS A 55 -6.75 -3.17 2.45
N LEU A 56 -5.74 -3.61 3.22
CA LEU A 56 -5.22 -4.98 3.15
C LEU A 56 -5.29 -5.74 4.49
N ILE A 57 -5.45 -5.07 5.62
CA ILE A 57 -5.40 -5.66 6.96
C ILE A 57 -6.66 -5.30 7.73
N THR A 58 -7.40 -6.33 8.16
CA THR A 58 -8.57 -6.14 9.03
C THR A 58 -8.13 -5.55 10.38
N SER A 59 -8.80 -4.47 10.80
CA SER A 59 -8.50 -3.80 12.06
C SER A 59 -9.77 -3.51 12.84
N LYS A 60 -9.67 -3.41 14.17
CA LYS A 60 -10.80 -3.01 15.03
C LYS A 60 -11.27 -1.57 14.79
N ALA A 61 -10.40 -0.75 14.20
CA ALA A 61 -10.64 0.66 13.94
C ALA A 61 -11.29 0.91 12.57
N GLY A 62 -11.27 -0.06 11.67
CA GLY A 62 -11.89 0.00 10.36
C GLY A 62 -12.92 -1.10 10.16
N ASN A 63 -13.45 -1.16 8.94
CA ASN A 63 -14.32 -2.20 8.46
C ASN A 63 -13.87 -2.59 7.05
N LEU A 64 -12.97 -3.56 6.95
CA LEU A 64 -12.73 -4.33 5.74
C LEU A 64 -13.69 -5.51 5.79
N LEU A 65 -14.71 -5.53 4.93
CA LEU A 65 -15.60 -6.69 4.81
C LEU A 65 -14.79 -7.82 4.15
N ASP A 66 -14.71 -9.04 4.69
CA ASP A 66 -15.77 -10.02 4.52
C ASP A 66 -15.91 -11.01 5.70
N PRO A 67 -16.93 -10.84 6.58
CA PRO A 67 -17.23 -11.76 7.69
C PRO A 67 -17.84 -13.11 7.26
N LEU A 68 -18.24 -13.28 6.00
CA LEU A 68 -19.00 -14.45 5.51
C LEU A 68 -18.18 -15.35 4.58
N THR A 69 -17.14 -14.83 3.96
CA THR A 69 -16.32 -15.54 2.96
C THR A 69 -14.89 -15.81 3.43
N GLY A 70 -14.42 -15.16 4.51
CA GLY A 70 -13.06 -15.35 5.03
C GLY A 70 -11.93 -14.95 4.06
N LEU A 71 -12.26 -14.27 2.96
CA LEU A 71 -11.34 -13.90 1.90
C LEU A 71 -11.08 -12.40 1.96
N ASN A 72 -9.82 -12.01 1.90
CA ASN A 72 -9.41 -10.60 1.82
C ASN A 72 -9.61 -10.13 0.36
N PRO A 73 -10.56 -9.22 0.06
CA PRO A 73 -10.95 -8.95 -1.33
C PRO A 73 -9.95 -8.07 -2.10
N PHE A 74 -8.89 -7.57 -1.45
CA PHE A 74 -7.95 -6.63 -2.05
C PHE A 74 -6.57 -7.23 -2.27
N THR A 75 -6.13 -7.19 -3.53
CA THR A 75 -4.73 -7.34 -3.92
C THR A 75 -4.17 -5.97 -4.25
N GLY A 76 -3.08 -5.58 -3.59
CA GLY A 76 -2.37 -4.34 -3.85
C GLY A 76 -1.28 -4.53 -4.91
N LEU A 77 -1.19 -3.60 -5.87
CA LEU A 77 -0.05 -3.50 -6.78
C LEU A 77 0.65 -2.15 -6.56
N VAL A 78 1.92 -2.20 -6.16
CA VAL A 78 2.71 -1.01 -5.88
C VAL A 78 3.84 -0.89 -6.89
N PHE A 79 3.79 0.16 -7.71
CA PHE A 79 4.92 0.56 -8.54
C PHE A 79 5.81 1.50 -7.75
N HIS A 80 6.95 0.97 -7.29
CA HIS A 80 7.92 1.76 -6.57
C HIS A 80 9.01 2.26 -7.51
N TYR A 81 9.18 3.58 -7.57
CA TYR A 81 10.30 4.23 -8.23
C TYR A 81 11.18 4.87 -7.18
N ASP A 82 12.43 4.42 -7.12
CA ASP A 82 13.50 5.05 -6.35
C ASP A 82 14.72 5.22 -7.26
N ALA A 83 15.44 6.32 -7.07
CA ALA A 83 16.69 6.56 -7.77
C ALA A 83 17.76 5.67 -7.14
N PHE A 84 17.82 4.41 -7.59
CA PHE A 84 18.86 3.46 -7.19
C PHE A 84 20.25 4.05 -7.48
N ILE A 85 20.90 4.61 -6.45
CA ILE A 85 22.32 4.97 -6.53
C ILE A 85 23.12 3.69 -6.36
N ILE A 86 23.78 3.31 -7.45
CA ILE A 86 24.43 2.03 -7.77
C ILE A 86 25.45 1.54 -6.71
N ASP A 87 25.80 2.35 -5.71
CA ASP A 87 26.84 2.02 -4.71
C ASP A 87 26.29 1.78 -3.29
N ARG A 88 24.97 1.90 -3.08
CA ARG A 88 24.33 1.60 -1.78
C ARG A 88 23.30 0.50 -1.98
N ILE A 89 23.29 -0.47 -1.07
CA ILE A 89 22.17 -1.41 -0.92
C ILE A 89 20.90 -0.56 -0.84
N GLY A 90 20.06 -0.62 -1.88
CA GLY A 90 18.84 0.17 -1.96
C GLY A 90 17.95 -0.14 -0.77
N LEU A 91 17.25 0.87 -0.26
CA LEU A 91 16.29 0.65 0.82
C LEU A 91 15.07 -0.08 0.27
N PRO A 92 14.56 -1.09 0.98
CA PRO A 92 13.30 -1.72 0.63
C PRO A 92 12.16 -0.71 0.59
N CYS A 93 11.24 -0.89 -0.35
CA CYS A 93 10.01 -0.11 -0.47
C CYS A 93 9.23 -0.15 0.85
N GLU A 94 8.60 0.95 1.26
CA GLU A 94 7.84 0.97 2.52
C GLU A 94 6.70 -0.06 2.53
N ALA A 95 6.10 -0.35 1.37
CA ALA A 95 5.07 -1.39 1.23
C ALA A 95 5.57 -2.80 1.58
N ALA A 96 6.89 -3.05 1.51
CA ALA A 96 7.47 -4.34 1.87
C ALA A 96 7.29 -4.67 3.35
N PHE A 97 7.17 -3.65 4.22
CA PHE A 97 6.96 -3.84 5.65
C PHE A 97 5.57 -4.42 5.99
N LEU A 98 4.63 -4.43 5.05
CA LEU A 98 3.35 -5.12 5.22
C LEU A 98 3.53 -6.64 5.43
N SER A 99 4.65 -7.22 4.96
CA SER A 99 5.02 -8.62 5.21
C SER A 99 5.22 -8.95 6.69
N SER A 100 5.32 -7.95 7.56
CA SER A 100 5.39 -8.17 9.00
C SER A 100 4.06 -8.66 9.61
N HIS A 101 2.97 -8.60 8.84
CA HIS A 101 1.66 -9.06 9.28
C HIS A 101 1.31 -10.41 8.62
N ASP A 102 1.03 -11.43 9.43
CA ASP A 102 0.84 -12.82 8.97
C ASP A 102 -0.25 -13.00 7.89
N ASN A 103 -1.25 -12.11 7.89
CA ASN A 103 -2.36 -12.13 6.93
C ASN A 103 -2.05 -11.45 5.57
N VAL A 104 -0.84 -10.92 5.36
CA VAL A 104 -0.46 -10.23 4.13
C VAL A 104 0.75 -10.89 3.50
N GLU A 105 0.52 -11.56 2.37
CA GLU A 105 1.59 -12.06 1.52
C GLU A 105 2.12 -10.93 0.63
N VAL A 106 3.42 -10.69 0.69
CA VAL A 106 4.10 -9.71 -0.16
C VAL A 106 5.06 -10.44 -1.09
N SER A 107 5.01 -10.10 -2.38
CA SER A 107 5.99 -10.53 -3.38
C SER A 107 6.60 -9.32 -4.08
N VAL A 108 7.89 -9.39 -4.40
CA VAL A 108 8.64 -8.30 -5.03
C VAL A 108 9.08 -8.73 -6.42
N LEU A 109 8.62 -7.98 -7.42
CA LEU A 109 8.99 -8.18 -8.82
C LEU A 109 9.97 -7.09 -9.25
N CYS A 110 11.09 -7.49 -9.84
CA CYS A 110 12.12 -6.55 -10.31
C CYS A 110 12.69 -6.94 -11.68
N SER A 111 13.46 -6.03 -12.30
CA SER A 111 14.17 -6.35 -13.55
C SER A 111 15.11 -7.55 -13.35
N ARG A 112 15.17 -8.46 -14.34
CA ARG A 112 16.10 -9.60 -14.36
C ARG A 112 17.55 -9.17 -14.07
N THR A 113 17.96 -8.00 -14.57
CA THR A 113 19.33 -7.48 -14.39
C THR A 113 19.64 -7.05 -12.97
N ASN A 114 18.64 -6.79 -12.13
CA ASN A 114 18.80 -6.29 -10.77
C ASN A 114 18.39 -7.29 -9.68
N LEU A 115 18.05 -8.54 -10.07
CA LEU A 115 17.50 -9.55 -9.17
C LEU A 115 18.38 -9.81 -7.94
N HIS A 116 19.70 -9.94 -8.14
CA HIS A 116 20.64 -10.21 -7.06
C HIS A 116 20.66 -9.07 -6.03
N THR A 117 20.78 -7.83 -6.49
CA THR A 117 20.81 -6.65 -5.63
C THR A 117 19.51 -6.51 -4.83
N ILE A 118 18.36 -6.69 -5.48
CA ILE A 118 17.06 -6.62 -4.79
C ILE A 118 16.92 -7.75 -3.78
N LYS A 119 17.33 -8.97 -4.11
CA LYS A 119 17.37 -10.08 -3.13
C LYS A 119 18.23 -9.74 -1.91
N CYS A 120 19.39 -9.13 -2.09
CA CYS A 120 20.22 -8.68 -0.97
C CYS A 120 19.52 -7.57 -0.16
N SER A 121 18.93 -6.56 -0.80
CA SER A 121 18.21 -5.48 -0.13
C SER A 121 17.03 -5.97 0.70
N TYR A 122 16.31 -6.98 0.22
CA TYR A 122 15.10 -7.52 0.86
C TYR A 122 15.37 -8.74 1.74
N SER A 123 16.63 -9.19 1.88
CA SER A 123 17.02 -10.39 2.64
C SER A 123 16.60 -10.42 4.11
N ARG A 124 16.26 -9.26 4.68
CA ARG A 124 15.74 -9.13 6.05
C ARG A 124 14.26 -9.50 6.19
N PHE A 125 13.53 -9.64 5.09
CA PHE A 125 12.13 -10.03 5.06
C PHE A 125 11.99 -11.46 4.58
N ASP A 126 10.96 -12.14 5.05
CA ASP A 126 10.54 -13.43 4.52
C ASP A 126 9.62 -13.22 3.30
N ILE A 127 10.21 -12.70 2.21
CA ILE A 127 9.49 -12.30 0.98
C ILE A 127 10.13 -12.95 -0.24
N GLU A 128 9.29 -13.44 -1.15
CA GLU A 128 9.76 -13.87 -2.47
C GLU A 128 10.15 -12.66 -3.34
N VAL A 129 11.39 -12.68 -3.84
CA VAL A 129 11.87 -11.76 -4.88
C VAL A 129 12.05 -12.51 -6.20
N ALA A 130 11.24 -12.15 -7.19
CA ALA A 130 11.26 -12.75 -8.52
C ALA A 130 11.51 -11.71 -9.62
N ALA A 131 11.93 -12.21 -10.79
CA ALA A 131 12.06 -11.37 -11.97
C ALA A 131 10.67 -11.06 -12.53
N LEU A 132 10.37 -9.79 -12.77
CA LEU A 132 9.20 -9.39 -13.53
C LEU A 132 9.36 -9.89 -14.97
N GLN A 133 8.48 -10.79 -15.39
CA GLN A 133 8.43 -11.29 -16.75
C GLN A 133 7.10 -10.88 -17.38
N VAL A 134 7.19 -10.12 -18.46
CA VAL A 134 6.02 -9.77 -19.26
C VAL A 134 6.04 -10.64 -20.50
N ASP A 135 5.07 -11.53 -20.61
CA ASP A 135 4.88 -12.30 -21.82
C ASP A 135 4.36 -11.38 -22.93
N GLN A 136 5.00 -11.44 -24.10
CA GLN A 136 4.63 -10.66 -25.26
C GLN A 136 3.19 -10.95 -25.72
N CYS A 137 2.69 -12.17 -25.51
CA CYS A 137 1.30 -12.52 -25.81
C CYS A 137 0.28 -11.74 -24.95
N ASN A 138 0.70 -11.28 -23.76
CA ASN A 138 -0.12 -10.48 -22.87
C ASN A 138 -0.07 -8.96 -23.18
N LEU A 139 0.84 -8.52 -24.05
CA LEU A 139 0.96 -7.13 -24.50
C LEU A 139 0.07 -6.86 -25.72
N ASN A 140 -1.24 -7.08 -25.58
CA ASN A 140 -2.21 -6.74 -26.63
C ASN A 140 -3.15 -5.60 -26.19
N THR A 141 -3.48 -4.72 -27.13
CA THR A 141 -4.35 -3.55 -26.92
C THR A 141 -5.84 -3.91 -26.90
N GLN A 142 -6.20 -5.16 -27.23
CA GLN A 142 -7.59 -5.58 -27.37
C GLN A 142 -8.38 -5.46 -26.06
N ARG A 143 -7.72 -5.63 -24.90
CA ARG A 143 -8.35 -5.50 -23.57
C ARG A 143 -8.54 -4.05 -23.10
N MET A 144 -7.84 -3.09 -23.70
CA MET A 144 -7.92 -1.67 -23.32
C MET A 144 -9.09 -0.94 -24.01
N ASN A 145 -9.62 -1.52 -25.10
CA ASN A 145 -10.68 -0.90 -25.91
C ASN A 145 -12.10 -1.35 -25.53
N ARG A 146 -12.29 -2.17 -24.49
CA ARG A 146 -13.63 -2.53 -24.00
C ARG A 146 -14.09 -1.49 -22.97
N PHE A 147 -14.72 -0.44 -23.47
CA PHE A 147 -15.71 0.31 -22.71
C PHE A 147 -17.07 -0.29 -23.08
N ASP A 148 -17.52 -1.27 -22.30
CA ASP A 148 -18.92 -1.72 -22.27
C ASP A 148 -19.54 -1.24 -20.94
#